data_AF-A0A7G9YSX8-F1
#
_entry.id   AF-A0A7G9YSX8-F1
#
_cell.length_a   1.000
_cell.length_b   1.000
_cell.length_c   1.000
_cell.angle_alpha   90.00
_cell.angle_beta   90.00
_cell.angle_gamma   90.00
#
_symmetry.space_group_name_H-M   'P 1'
#
loop_
_entity.id
_entity.type
_entity.pdbx_description
1 polymer ?
#
loop_
_entity_poly.entity_id
_entity_poly.type
_entity_poly.pdbx_seq_one_letter_code
_entity_poly.pdbx_strand_id
1 'polypeptide(L)'
;MSSIKLFCKQKPLLKKMLTLLFCKQKPLLKMLTLSAAETVGQQLKKGTIVVLESTIYPGVTEEIIAPILDLENESGIKCGADFKIGYSPERINPGDEAHTLDKITKIVAGMDEETTEILAELYGLITNVYKAKDIKTAEAAKVIENIR
;
A
#
# COMPACT_ATOMS: atom_id res chain seq x y z
N MET A 1 -22.55 -16.09 -8.31
CA MET A 1 -21.62 -17.15 -8.79
C MET A 1 -20.26 -16.62 -9.29
N SER A 2 -20.01 -15.30 -9.35
CA SER A 2 -18.74 -14.72 -9.84
C SER A 2 -17.66 -14.54 -8.75
N SER A 3 -18.04 -14.17 -7.53
CA SER A 3 -17.07 -13.81 -6.47
C SER A 3 -16.21 -14.96 -5.95
N ILE A 4 -16.69 -16.21 -6.00
CA ILE A 4 -15.96 -17.40 -5.51
C ILE A 4 -14.86 -17.84 -6.51
N LYS A 5 -15.11 -17.76 -7.82
CA LYS A 5 -14.09 -18.05 -8.85
C LYS A 5 -13.00 -16.98 -8.88
N LEU A 6 -13.38 -15.74 -8.62
CA LEU A 6 -12.49 -14.59 -8.47
C LEU A 6 -11.53 -14.83 -7.29
N PHE A 7 -12.07 -15.12 -6.09
CA PHE A 7 -11.28 -15.47 -4.90
C PHE A 7 -10.33 -16.65 -5.10
N CYS A 8 -10.76 -17.72 -5.80
CA CYS A 8 -9.92 -18.89 -6.06
C CYS A 8 -8.75 -18.61 -7.03
N LYS A 9 -8.93 -17.76 -8.05
CA LYS A 9 -7.80 -17.31 -8.90
C LYS A 9 -6.83 -16.37 -8.15
N GLN A 10 -7.31 -15.69 -7.11
CA GLN A 10 -6.60 -14.61 -6.42
C GLN A 10 -5.88 -15.02 -5.14
N LYS A 11 -6.16 -16.22 -4.60
CA LYS A 11 -5.43 -16.79 -3.45
C LYS A 11 -3.90 -16.66 -3.54
N PRO A 12 -3.24 -16.81 -4.71
CA PRO A 12 -1.78 -16.65 -4.80
C PRO A 12 -1.32 -15.19 -4.60
N LEU A 13 -2.03 -14.23 -5.19
CA LEU A 13 -1.74 -12.79 -5.11
C LEU A 13 -2.02 -12.26 -3.69
N LEU A 14 -3.18 -12.60 -3.13
CA LEU A 14 -3.58 -12.22 -1.77
C LEU A 14 -2.67 -12.85 -0.69
N LYS A 15 -2.08 -14.03 -0.94
CA LYS A 15 -1.14 -14.67 -0.01
C LYS A 15 0.24 -13.98 0.04
N LYS A 16 0.59 -13.22 -0.99
CA LYS A 16 1.88 -12.51 -1.10
C LYS A 16 1.79 -11.08 -0.58
N MET A 17 0.61 -10.54 -0.36
CA MET A 17 0.47 -9.15 0.03
C MET A 17 0.23 -9.02 1.54
N LEU A 18 1.04 -8.19 2.17
CA LEU A 18 0.82 -7.75 3.54
C LEU A 18 0.48 -6.26 3.51
N THR A 19 -0.78 -5.94 3.77
CA THR A 19 -1.24 -4.54 3.77
C THR A 19 -0.95 -3.89 5.11
N LEU A 20 -0.26 -2.74 5.07
CA LEU A 20 -0.12 -1.85 6.23
C LEU A 20 -1.21 -0.77 6.14
N LEU A 21 -2.32 -1.00 6.87
CA LEU A 21 -3.39 -0.02 7.06
C LEU A 21 -3.18 0.73 8.38
N PHE A 22 -3.07 2.07 8.33
CA PHE A 22 -3.21 2.91 9.54
C PHE A 22 -4.38 3.87 9.42
N CYS A 23 -5.33 3.71 10.36
CA CYS A 23 -6.49 4.56 10.56
C CYS A 23 -6.11 5.89 11.25
N LYS A 24 -6.74 6.98 10.83
CA LYS A 24 -6.45 8.39 11.20
C LYS A 24 -6.49 8.69 12.71
N GLN A 25 -5.51 9.47 13.19
CA GLN A 25 -5.69 10.74 13.94
C GLN A 25 -4.34 11.48 14.16
N LYS A 26 -4.25 12.75 13.71
CA LYS A 26 -3.06 13.65 13.79
C LYS A 26 -2.85 14.07 15.27
N PRO A 27 -1.67 13.98 15.92
CA PRO A 27 -0.27 14.00 15.44
C PRO A 27 0.51 12.70 15.73
N LEU A 28 -0.17 11.61 16.09
CA LEU A 28 0.42 10.32 16.46
C LEU A 28 0.88 9.47 15.25
N LEU A 29 0.81 10.03 14.04
CA LEU A 29 1.02 9.28 12.79
C LEU A 29 2.43 8.70 12.71
N LYS A 30 3.45 9.43 13.16
CA LYS A 30 4.83 8.94 13.11
C LYS A 30 5.00 7.71 13.99
N MET A 31 4.54 7.73 15.24
CA MET A 31 4.71 6.60 16.17
C MET A 31 3.95 5.35 15.72
N LEU A 32 2.71 5.52 15.24
CA LEU A 32 1.90 4.39 14.79
C LEU A 32 2.48 3.75 13.53
N THR A 33 2.87 4.56 12.54
CA THR A 33 3.43 4.05 11.28
C THR A 33 4.75 3.30 11.51
N LEU A 34 5.61 3.81 12.41
CA LEU A 34 6.86 3.14 12.79
C LEU A 34 6.58 1.81 13.51
N SER A 35 5.70 1.81 14.51
CA SER A 35 5.44 0.62 15.33
C SER A 35 4.83 -0.55 14.54
N ALA A 36 3.91 -0.30 13.59
CA ALA A 36 3.45 -1.43 12.76
C ALA A 36 4.39 -1.74 11.60
N ALA A 37 5.27 -0.81 11.16
CA ALA A 37 6.38 -1.20 10.30
C ALA A 37 7.33 -2.18 11.02
N GLU A 38 7.62 -1.96 12.31
CA GLU A 38 8.39 -2.90 13.14
C GLU A 38 7.69 -4.26 13.24
N THR A 39 6.40 -4.25 13.61
CA THR A 39 5.60 -5.49 13.72
C THR A 39 5.53 -6.26 12.40
N VAL A 40 5.36 -5.55 11.28
CA VAL A 40 5.35 -6.17 9.96
C VAL A 40 6.72 -6.69 9.58
N GLY A 41 7.79 -5.94 9.86
CA GLY A 41 9.18 -6.33 9.62
C GLY A 41 9.51 -7.70 10.21
N GLN A 42 9.09 -7.94 11.46
CA GLN A 42 9.28 -9.21 12.17
C GLN A 42 8.56 -10.42 11.51
N GLN A 43 7.55 -10.17 10.68
CA GLN A 43 6.76 -11.21 10.02
C GLN A 43 7.00 -11.32 8.51
N LEU A 44 7.94 -10.54 7.96
CA LEU A 44 8.21 -10.52 6.53
C LEU A 44 8.72 -11.88 6.02
N LYS A 45 8.34 -12.18 4.78
CA LYS A 45 8.75 -13.39 4.06
C LYS A 45 9.19 -12.99 2.66
N LYS A 46 10.02 -13.84 2.05
CA LYS A 46 10.39 -13.66 0.64
C LYS A 46 9.15 -13.71 -0.26
N GLY A 47 9.12 -12.83 -1.24
CA GLY A 47 8.01 -12.62 -2.18
C GLY A 47 6.86 -11.78 -1.62
N THR A 48 7.00 -11.20 -0.42
CA THR A 48 5.97 -10.31 0.14
C THR A 48 5.99 -8.95 -0.55
N ILE A 49 4.82 -8.37 -0.78
CA ILE A 49 4.65 -6.96 -1.15
C ILE A 49 3.99 -6.23 0.02
N VAL A 50 4.66 -5.22 0.54
CA VAL A 50 4.14 -4.36 1.62
C VAL A 50 3.54 -3.10 1.02
N VAL A 51 2.26 -2.85 1.27
CA VAL A 51 1.56 -1.68 0.71
C VAL A 51 1.14 -0.73 1.81
N LEU A 52 1.55 0.53 1.68
CA LEU A 52 1.12 1.60 2.57
C LEU A 52 -0.11 2.30 2.00
N GLU A 53 -1.16 2.42 2.81
CA GLU A 53 -2.40 3.10 2.41
C GLU A 53 -2.65 4.44 3.10
N SER A 54 -1.89 4.77 4.14
CA SER A 54 -2.12 5.99 4.91
C SER A 54 -1.68 7.26 4.18
N THR A 55 -2.34 8.39 4.46
CA THR A 55 -1.87 9.68 3.94
C THR A 55 -0.57 10.09 4.63
N ILE A 56 0.51 10.18 3.86
CA ILE A 56 1.87 10.49 4.32
C ILE A 56 2.48 11.57 3.43
N TYR A 57 3.58 12.18 3.89
CA TYR A 57 4.32 13.12 3.06
C TYR A 57 5.15 12.38 2.01
N PRO A 58 5.45 13.02 0.87
CA PRO A 58 6.32 12.45 -0.15
C PRO A 58 7.68 12.04 0.43
N GLY A 59 8.11 10.81 0.14
CA GLY A 59 9.35 10.19 0.61
C GLY A 59 9.17 9.23 1.79
N VAL A 60 8.04 9.21 2.48
CA VAL A 60 7.91 8.40 3.71
C VAL A 60 8.01 6.89 3.44
N THR A 61 7.38 6.39 2.37
CA THR A 61 7.38 4.95 2.07
C THR A 61 8.80 4.41 1.81
N GLU A 62 9.58 5.10 0.99
CA GLU A 62 10.92 4.65 0.58
C GLU A 62 12.02 5.08 1.57
N GLU A 63 11.96 6.31 2.10
CA GLU A 63 13.05 6.90 2.89
C GLU A 63 12.94 6.58 4.39
N ILE A 64 11.76 6.18 4.87
CA ILE A 64 11.53 5.87 6.30
C ILE A 64 11.10 4.42 6.49
N ILE A 65 10.11 3.95 5.73
CA ILE A 65 9.46 2.68 6.03
C ILE A 65 10.26 1.49 5.50
N ALA A 66 10.76 1.55 4.27
CA ALA A 66 11.64 0.49 3.75
C ALA A 66 12.86 0.20 4.65
N PRO A 67 13.61 1.21 5.15
CA PRO A 67 14.71 0.97 6.10
C PRO A 67 14.29 0.24 7.38
N ILE A 68 13.12 0.53 7.93
CA ILE A 68 12.62 -0.12 9.16
C ILE A 68 12.27 -1.57 8.88
N LEU A 69 11.59 -1.84 7.76
CA LEU A 69 11.29 -3.20 7.32
C LEU A 69 12.57 -4.04 7.11
N ASP A 70 13.62 -3.41 6.58
CA ASP A 70 14.93 -4.04 6.42
C ASP A 70 15.68 -4.28 7.73
N LEU A 71 15.47 -3.45 8.75
CA LEU A 71 16.10 -3.56 10.07
C LEU A 71 15.41 -4.59 10.97
N GLU A 72 14.08 -4.62 10.94
CA GLU A 72 13.25 -5.39 11.88
C GLU A 72 12.98 -6.82 11.41
N ASN A 73 13.40 -7.17 10.19
CA ASN A 73 13.34 -8.56 9.77
C ASN A 73 14.55 -9.34 10.32
N GLU A 74 14.25 -10.30 11.19
CA GLU A 74 15.26 -11.20 11.75
C GLU A 74 15.80 -12.19 10.71
N SER A 75 15.09 -12.33 9.58
CA SER A 75 15.40 -13.29 8.51
C SER A 75 16.53 -12.86 7.55
N GLY A 76 17.05 -11.64 7.67
CA GLY A 76 18.08 -11.07 6.80
C GLY A 76 17.65 -10.80 5.35
N ILE A 77 16.35 -10.77 5.06
CA ILE A 77 15.81 -10.49 3.73
C ILE A 77 15.85 -9.00 3.42
N LYS A 78 15.91 -8.62 2.13
CA LYS A 78 16.09 -7.22 1.72
C LYS A 78 14.99 -6.68 0.83
N CYS A 79 14.62 -5.43 1.07
CA CYS A 79 13.72 -4.66 0.23
C CYS A 79 14.29 -4.58 -1.19
N GLY A 80 13.41 -4.73 -2.19
CA GLY A 80 13.78 -4.76 -3.60
C GLY A 80 14.28 -6.11 -4.10
N ALA A 81 14.97 -6.91 -3.28
CA ALA A 81 15.50 -8.22 -3.67
C ALA A 81 14.59 -9.37 -3.25
N ASP A 82 14.18 -9.39 -1.98
CA ASP A 82 13.42 -10.48 -1.38
C ASP A 82 11.96 -10.10 -1.11
N PHE A 83 11.68 -8.84 -0.79
CA PHE A 83 10.31 -8.31 -0.65
C PHE A 83 10.21 -6.96 -1.34
N LYS A 84 9.01 -6.51 -1.66
CA LYS A 84 8.75 -5.26 -2.37
C LYS A 84 7.88 -4.34 -1.54
N ILE A 85 7.90 -3.05 -1.88
CA ILE A 85 7.04 -2.04 -1.28
C ILE A 85 6.20 -1.31 -2.33
N GLY A 86 5.06 -0.79 -1.92
CA GLY A 86 4.22 0.06 -2.73
C GLY A 86 3.33 0.97 -1.89
N TYR A 87 2.61 1.84 -2.57
CA TYR A 87 1.76 2.85 -1.97
C TYR A 87 0.43 2.94 -2.70
N SER A 88 -0.66 3.06 -1.94
CA SER A 88 -1.99 3.29 -2.47
C SER A 88 -2.88 4.02 -1.48
N PRO A 89 -2.97 5.36 -1.56
CA PRO A 89 -3.61 6.16 -0.52
C PRO A 89 -5.08 5.80 -0.37
N GLU A 90 -5.55 5.75 0.87
CA GLU A 90 -6.96 5.60 1.19
C GLU A 90 -7.77 6.77 0.57
N ARG A 91 -8.89 6.42 -0.05
CA ARG A 91 -9.87 7.35 -0.61
C ARG A 91 -11.28 6.90 -0.24
N ILE A 92 -11.60 6.89 1.05
CA ILE A 92 -12.97 6.68 1.53
C ILE A 92 -13.35 7.92 2.33
N ASN A 93 -14.38 8.64 1.90
CA ASN A 93 -15.02 9.66 2.71
C ASN A 93 -16.10 8.97 3.57
N PRO A 94 -15.97 8.91 4.90
CA PRO A 94 -17.03 8.38 5.73
C PRO A 94 -18.29 9.25 5.58
N GLY A 95 -19.40 8.64 5.16
CA GLY A 95 -20.70 9.31 4.95
C GLY A 95 -21.01 9.74 3.51
N ASP A 96 -20.15 9.41 2.55
CA ASP A 96 -20.34 9.77 1.14
C ASP A 96 -20.99 8.62 0.35
N GLU A 97 -22.32 8.56 0.35
CA GLU A 97 -23.09 7.55 -0.38
C GLU A 97 -22.98 7.69 -1.92
N ALA A 98 -22.46 8.82 -2.42
CA ALA A 98 -22.26 9.05 -3.85
C ALA A 98 -20.94 8.43 -4.37
N HIS A 99 -19.90 8.40 -3.53
CA HIS A 99 -18.57 7.86 -3.85
C HIS A 99 -18.34 6.50 -3.17
N THR A 100 -19.13 5.50 -3.55
CA THR A 100 -18.93 4.11 -3.14
C THR A 100 -17.59 3.56 -3.67
N LEU A 101 -17.00 2.57 -2.99
CA LEU A 101 -15.66 2.00 -3.28
C LEU A 101 -15.44 1.64 -4.76
N ASP A 102 -16.50 1.23 -5.47
CA ASP A 102 -16.51 0.84 -6.88
C ASP A 102 -16.45 2.03 -7.87
N LYS A 103 -16.72 3.26 -7.40
CA LYS A 103 -16.74 4.47 -8.24
C LYS A 103 -15.47 5.31 -8.11
N ILE A 104 -14.64 5.04 -7.11
CA ILE A 104 -13.44 5.83 -6.83
C ILE A 104 -12.24 5.25 -7.56
N THR A 105 -11.57 6.06 -8.39
CA THR A 105 -10.29 5.63 -8.97
C THR A 105 -9.19 5.64 -7.91
N LYS A 106 -8.63 4.46 -7.63
CA LYS A 106 -7.53 4.28 -6.66
C LYS A 106 -6.20 4.60 -7.33
N ILE A 107 -5.34 5.38 -6.67
CA ILE A 107 -3.97 5.61 -7.14
C ILE A 107 -3.09 4.48 -6.62
N VAL A 108 -2.25 3.88 -7.45
CA VAL A 108 -1.25 2.88 -7.05
C VAL A 108 0.12 3.24 -7.59
N ALA A 109 1.16 2.90 -6.82
CA ALA A 109 2.54 2.89 -7.27
C ALA A 109 3.32 1.82 -6.50
N GLY A 110 4.11 1.02 -7.21
CA GLY A 110 5.11 0.14 -6.63
C GLY A 110 6.51 0.75 -6.70
N MET A 111 7.46 0.17 -5.98
CA MET A 111 8.88 0.56 -6.07
C MET A 111 9.51 0.25 -7.43
N ASP A 112 8.88 -0.62 -8.22
CA ASP A 112 9.21 -0.95 -9.59
C ASP A 112 7.93 -1.20 -10.41
N GLU A 113 8.11 -1.35 -11.73
CA GLU A 113 7.02 -1.57 -12.68
C GLU A 113 6.27 -2.88 -12.39
N GLU A 114 6.99 -3.97 -12.10
CA GLU A 114 6.40 -5.27 -11.76
C GLU A 114 5.46 -5.15 -10.55
N THR A 115 5.93 -4.51 -9.48
CA THR A 115 5.13 -4.27 -8.27
C THR A 115 3.92 -3.40 -8.60
N THR A 116 4.09 -2.37 -9.44
CA THR A 116 2.98 -1.48 -9.84
C THR A 116 1.89 -2.24 -10.60
N GLU A 117 2.25 -3.12 -11.53
CA GLU A 117 1.27 -3.95 -12.25
C GLU A 117 0.55 -4.92 -11.31
N ILE A 118 1.26 -5.57 -10.40
CA ILE A 118 0.65 -6.46 -9.40
C ILE A 118 -0.38 -5.71 -8.55
N LEU A 119 -0.04 -4.50 -8.10
CA LEU A 119 -0.97 -3.66 -7.33
C LEU A 119 -2.16 -3.20 -8.18
N ALA A 120 -1.92 -2.84 -9.45
CA ALA A 120 -2.97 -2.42 -10.35
C ALA A 120 -3.96 -3.55 -10.67
N GLU A 121 -3.47 -4.76 -10.90
CA GLU A 121 -4.31 -5.95 -11.06
C GLU A 121 -5.13 -6.20 -9.81
N LEU A 122 -4.53 -6.12 -8.62
CA LEU A 122 -5.19 -6.40 -7.36
C LEU A 122 -6.28 -5.38 -7.03
N TYR A 123 -5.96 -4.09 -7.02
CA TYR A 123 -6.95 -3.05 -6.74
C TYR A 123 -7.96 -2.89 -7.88
N GLY A 124 -7.56 -3.27 -9.11
CA GLY A 124 -8.43 -3.35 -10.29
C GLY A 124 -9.61 -4.32 -10.14
N LEU A 125 -9.53 -5.25 -9.19
CA LEU A 125 -10.61 -6.19 -8.90
C LEU A 125 -11.81 -5.53 -8.20
N ILE A 126 -11.56 -4.43 -7.48
CA ILE A 126 -12.56 -3.76 -6.66
C ILE A 126 -12.97 -2.40 -7.23
N THR A 127 -12.11 -1.75 -8.00
CA THR A 127 -12.38 -0.44 -8.59
C THR A 127 -11.42 -0.10 -9.75
N ASN A 128 -11.58 1.07 -10.36
CA ASN A 128 -10.66 1.61 -11.35
C ASN A 128 -9.33 2.01 -10.70
N VAL A 129 -8.22 1.82 -11.43
CA VAL A 129 -6.88 2.13 -10.93
C VAL A 129 -6.17 3.13 -11.84
N TYR A 130 -5.55 4.13 -11.22
CA TYR A 130 -4.57 5.01 -11.84
C TYR A 130 -3.17 4.63 -11.36
N LYS A 131 -2.31 4.23 -12.29
CA LYS A 131 -0.89 3.95 -12.01
C LYS A 131 -0.12 5.26 -12.02
N ALA A 132 0.39 5.67 -10.86
CA ALA A 132 1.29 6.82 -10.76
C ALA A 132 2.70 6.44 -11.25
N LYS A 133 3.48 7.45 -11.62
CA LYS A 133 4.84 7.28 -12.15
C LYS A 133 5.77 6.59 -11.14
N ASP A 134 5.66 6.98 -9.88
CA ASP A 134 6.49 6.51 -8.77
C ASP A 134 5.74 6.71 -7.44
N ILE A 135 6.23 6.06 -6.39
CA ILE A 135 5.64 6.12 -5.04
C ILE A 135 5.54 7.57 -4.54
N LYS A 136 6.61 8.36 -4.75
CA LYS A 136 6.67 9.76 -4.32
C LYS A 136 5.59 10.63 -4.97
N THR A 137 5.30 10.40 -6.25
CA THR A 137 4.21 11.04 -6.98
C THR A 137 2.85 10.64 -6.43
N ALA A 138 2.66 9.35 -6.11
CA ALA A 138 1.42 8.85 -5.51
C ALA A 138 1.15 9.44 -4.11
N GLU A 139 2.19 9.58 -3.29
CA GLU A 139 2.14 10.28 -2.00
C GLU A 139 1.78 11.77 -2.17
N ALA A 140 2.44 12.45 -3.11
CA ALA A 140 2.21 13.87 -3.39
C ALA A 140 0.80 14.16 -3.89
N ALA A 141 0.22 13.27 -4.72
CA ALA A 141 -1.14 13.42 -5.23
C ALA A 141 -2.16 13.59 -4.10
N LYS A 142 -1.98 12.87 -2.98
CA LYS A 142 -2.89 12.96 -1.83
C LYS A 142 -2.70 14.24 -1.01
N VAL A 143 -1.48 14.79 -0.96
CA VAL A 143 -1.21 16.05 -0.26
C VAL A 143 -1.86 17.23 -0.98
N ILE A 144 -1.77 17.26 -2.32
CA ILE A 144 -2.38 18.32 -3.14
C ILE A 144 -3.91 18.30 -3.03
N GLU A 145 -4.53 17.11 -2.95
CA GLU A 145 -5.98 16.97 -2.73
C GLU A 145 -6.46 17.58 -1.41
N ASN A 146 -5.62 17.61 -0.37
CA ASN A 146 -5.99 18.12 0.96
C ASN A 146 -5.74 19.63 1.15
N ILE A 147 -5.12 20.32 0.18
CA ILE A 147 -4.82 21.77 0.24
C ILE A 147 -5.95 22.61 -0.42
N ARG A 148 -6.95 21.97 -1.02
CA ARG A 148 -8.14 22.63 -1.57
C ARG A 148 -9.27 22.77 -0.56
#